data_AF-A0A433EH83-F1
#
_entry.id   AF-A0A433EH83-F1
#
_cell.length_a   1.000
_cell.length_b   1.000
_cell.length_c   1.000
_cell.angle_alpha   90.00
_cell.angle_beta   90.00
_cell.angle_gamma   90.00
#
_symmetry.space_group_name_H-M   'P 1'
#
loop_
_entity.id
_entity.type
_entity.pdbx_description
1 polymer ?
#
loop_
_entity_poly.entity_id
_entity_poly.type
_entity_poly.pdbx_seq_one_letter_code
_entity_poly.pdbx_strand_id
1 'polypeptide(L)'
;MPEPYDRFIALYPYPHERIRRGEPHEELNRRYLNRCEKGREEGFTPVVVALDQTLLGTMLNNISVRTGVPSESVTAEQVRQHAHTIIEEYHSALAGASVESLAHAAFERLSPDTFKGSYHELIEGEALIIPGEYGTEATAVQPKPLTLMSAYINEEADTQNSDAAGELILLDMPVTEPAEALAYLPFGGWVGCPDAADFMAIAHYWQERDEAVPAVVAAQYTEFYTPEPVNTTLDAAILAAEQCMLSPAMLTDVYRGFSKLSESLYGSHNWYIWWR
;
A
#
# COMPACT_ATOMS: atom_id res chain seq x y z
N MET A 1 -1.38 -9.36 -28.62
CA MET A 1 -1.20 -8.46 -27.47
C MET A 1 0.17 -8.77 -26.87
N PRO A 2 1.02 -7.78 -26.55
CA PRO A 2 2.24 -8.02 -25.81
C PRO A 2 1.93 -8.70 -24.46
N GLU A 3 2.85 -9.53 -23.97
CA GLU A 3 2.78 -10.12 -22.62
C GLU A 3 2.69 -8.99 -21.56
N PRO A 4 1.96 -9.17 -20.43
CA PRO A 4 1.86 -8.16 -19.38
C PRO A 4 3.20 -7.55 -18.99
N TYR A 5 4.22 -8.39 -18.82
CA TYR A 5 5.56 -7.98 -18.47
C TYR A 5 6.17 -6.99 -19.48
N ASP A 6 6.22 -7.37 -20.76
CA ASP A 6 6.79 -6.52 -21.81
C ASP A 6 6.06 -5.18 -21.91
N ARG A 7 4.73 -5.21 -21.78
CA ARG A 7 3.92 -3.99 -21.77
C ARG A 7 4.22 -3.13 -20.55
N PHE A 8 4.34 -3.73 -19.37
CA PHE A 8 4.63 -3.03 -18.13
C PHE A 8 6.02 -2.37 -18.16
N ILE A 9 7.07 -3.10 -18.54
CA ILE A 9 8.43 -2.52 -18.60
C ILE A 9 8.57 -1.45 -19.68
N ALA A 10 7.79 -1.52 -20.77
CA ALA A 10 7.74 -0.43 -21.76
C ALA A 10 7.09 0.85 -21.21
N LEU A 11 6.21 0.74 -20.21
CA LEU A 11 5.53 1.85 -19.54
C LEU A 11 6.33 2.39 -18.35
N TYR A 12 7.04 1.50 -17.65
CA TYR A 12 7.88 1.79 -16.49
C TYR A 12 9.34 1.41 -16.80
N PRO A 13 10.05 2.19 -17.64
CA PRO A 13 11.42 1.89 -18.06
C PRO A 13 12.44 2.24 -16.96
N TYR A 14 12.20 1.79 -15.74
CA TYR A 14 13.03 2.02 -14.56
C TYR A 14 13.85 0.77 -14.23
N PRO A 15 14.94 0.88 -13.45
CA PRO A 15 15.70 -0.27 -12.99
C PRO A 15 14.76 -1.25 -12.25
N HIS A 16 14.85 -2.52 -12.59
CA HIS A 16 14.00 -3.55 -12.00
C HIS A 16 14.68 -4.91 -11.98
N GLU A 17 14.16 -5.78 -11.12
CA GLU A 17 14.51 -7.19 -11.03
C GLU A 17 13.24 -8.03 -11.20
N ARG A 18 13.26 -8.98 -12.14
CA ARG A 18 12.20 -9.98 -12.28
C ARG A 18 12.49 -11.10 -11.28
N ILE A 19 11.56 -11.34 -10.36
CA ILE A 19 11.74 -12.33 -9.29
C ILE A 19 11.32 -13.71 -9.81
N ARG A 20 12.09 -14.74 -9.43
CA ARG A 20 11.83 -16.10 -9.91
C ARG A 20 10.64 -16.70 -9.17
N ARG A 21 9.76 -17.38 -9.90
CA ARG A 21 8.69 -18.21 -9.30
C ARG A 21 9.27 -19.30 -8.39
N GLY A 22 8.65 -19.52 -7.24
CA GLY A 22 9.09 -20.51 -6.25
C GLY A 22 10.34 -20.10 -5.48
N GLU A 23 10.82 -18.87 -5.65
CA GLU A 23 11.94 -18.37 -4.86
C GLU A 23 11.52 -18.13 -3.40
N PRO A 24 12.36 -18.47 -2.41
CA PRO A 24 12.03 -18.30 -1.01
C PRO A 24 11.64 -16.86 -0.68
N HIS A 25 10.53 -16.68 0.05
CA HIS A 25 9.99 -15.36 0.38
C HIS A 25 10.98 -14.51 1.16
N GLU A 26 11.79 -15.12 2.03
CA GLU A 26 12.84 -14.46 2.80
C GLU A 26 13.87 -13.74 1.89
N GLU A 27 14.17 -14.28 0.71
CA GLU A 27 15.14 -13.70 -0.22
C GLU A 27 14.57 -12.46 -0.92
N LEU A 28 13.29 -12.46 -1.28
CA LEU A 28 12.62 -11.25 -1.77
C LEU A 28 12.54 -10.19 -0.67
N ASN A 29 12.16 -10.56 0.56
CA ASN A 29 12.10 -9.61 1.69
C ASN A 29 13.48 -8.97 1.93
N ARG A 30 14.54 -9.77 1.95
CA ARG A 30 15.92 -9.30 2.09
C ARG A 30 16.34 -8.33 0.98
N ARG A 31 16.01 -8.64 -0.28
CA ARG A 31 16.31 -7.76 -1.42
C ARG A 31 15.52 -6.45 -1.36
N TYR A 32 14.23 -6.52 -1.03
CA TYR A 32 13.38 -5.35 -0.86
C TYR A 32 13.96 -4.42 0.21
N LEU A 33 14.28 -4.94 1.40
CA LEU A 33 14.89 -4.15 2.48
C LEU A 33 16.23 -3.51 2.07
N ASN A 34 17.10 -4.26 1.39
CA ASN A 34 18.35 -3.70 0.88
C ASN A 34 18.14 -2.58 -0.14
N ARG A 35 17.08 -2.69 -0.97
CA ARG A 35 16.70 -1.62 -1.88
C ARG A 35 16.13 -0.41 -1.14
N CYS A 36 15.40 -0.59 -0.03
CA CYS A 36 14.92 0.53 0.78
C CYS A 36 16.09 1.33 1.37
N GLU A 37 17.14 0.64 1.84
CA GLU A 37 18.37 1.28 2.31
C GLU A 37 19.06 2.07 1.19
N LYS A 38 19.30 1.43 0.04
CA LYS A 38 19.93 2.08 -1.12
C LYS A 38 19.11 3.23 -1.69
N GLY A 39 17.79 3.08 -1.72
CA GLY A 39 16.86 4.07 -2.25
C GLY A 39 16.94 5.40 -1.49
N ARG A 40 17.12 5.34 -0.16
CA ARG A 40 17.36 6.52 0.69
C ARG A 40 18.67 7.24 0.35
N GLU A 41 19.69 6.53 -0.13
CA GLU A 41 21.00 7.10 -0.49
C GLU A 41 21.05 7.58 -1.95
N GLU A 42 20.44 6.83 -2.87
CA GLU A 42 20.54 7.00 -4.31
C GLU A 42 19.36 7.76 -4.93
N GLY A 43 18.29 7.99 -4.17
CA GLY A 43 17.13 8.80 -4.57
C GLY A 43 16.07 8.04 -5.37
N PHE A 44 15.69 6.85 -4.91
CA PHE A 44 14.60 6.07 -5.49
C PHE A 44 13.79 5.35 -4.39
N THR A 45 12.60 4.87 -4.74
CA THR A 45 11.75 4.08 -3.83
C THR A 45 11.49 2.70 -4.45
N PRO A 46 11.88 1.59 -3.80
CA PRO A 46 11.56 0.26 -4.31
C PRO A 46 10.10 -0.10 -4.06
N VAL A 47 9.45 -0.72 -5.04
CA VAL A 47 8.12 -1.31 -4.89
C VAL A 47 8.10 -2.67 -5.58
N VAL A 48 7.54 -3.69 -4.92
CA VAL A 48 7.24 -4.97 -5.54
C VAL A 48 5.91 -4.87 -6.26
N VAL A 49 5.90 -5.10 -7.57
CA VAL A 49 4.69 -5.16 -8.39
C VAL A 49 4.35 -6.62 -8.62
N ALA A 50 3.21 -7.07 -8.11
CA ALA A 50 2.66 -8.39 -8.41
C ALA A 50 1.78 -8.29 -9.66
N LEU A 51 2.43 -8.38 -10.80
CA LEU A 51 1.87 -8.06 -12.11
C LEU A 51 1.02 -9.21 -12.66
N ASP A 52 -0.24 -8.90 -12.94
CA ASP A 52 -1.11 -9.70 -13.79
C ASP A 52 -1.85 -8.80 -14.80
N GLN A 53 -2.71 -9.40 -15.62
CA GLN A 53 -3.53 -8.65 -16.60
C GLN A 53 -4.50 -7.69 -15.91
N THR A 54 -4.99 -8.02 -14.72
CA THR A 54 -5.98 -7.24 -13.98
C THR A 54 -5.34 -5.95 -13.46
N LEU A 55 -4.20 -6.06 -12.76
CA LEU A 55 -3.45 -4.91 -12.26
C LEU A 55 -3.04 -3.98 -13.41
N LEU A 56 -2.48 -4.54 -14.49
CA LEU A 56 -2.09 -3.75 -15.65
C LEU A 56 -3.29 -3.04 -16.29
N GLY A 57 -4.40 -3.76 -16.48
CA GLY A 57 -5.63 -3.20 -17.02
C GLY A 57 -6.18 -2.06 -16.18
N THR A 58 -6.21 -2.22 -14.85
CA THR A 58 -6.64 -1.19 -13.89
C THR A 58 -5.78 0.06 -13.99
N MET A 59 -4.45 -0.07 -13.92
CA MET A 59 -3.55 1.09 -14.01
C MET A 59 -3.73 1.84 -15.33
N LEU A 60 -3.81 1.11 -16.44
CA LEU A 60 -4.02 1.70 -17.76
C LEU A 60 -5.37 2.41 -17.87
N ASN A 61 -6.43 1.85 -17.29
CA ASN A 61 -7.75 2.47 -17.24
C ASN A 61 -7.73 3.76 -16.41
N ASN A 62 -7.10 3.76 -15.24
CA ASN A 62 -7.03 4.94 -14.38
C ASN A 62 -6.23 6.08 -15.03
N ILE A 63 -5.12 5.73 -15.70
CA ILE A 63 -4.37 6.70 -16.52
C ILE A 63 -5.22 7.21 -17.68
N SER A 64 -5.94 6.32 -18.37
CA SER A 64 -6.81 6.67 -19.50
C SER A 64 -7.89 7.66 -19.09
N VAL A 65 -8.60 7.39 -17.98
CA VAL A 65 -9.67 8.24 -17.47
C VAL A 65 -9.16 9.65 -17.15
N ARG A 66 -7.99 9.77 -16.51
CA ARG A 66 -7.43 11.07 -16.14
C ARG A 66 -6.84 11.83 -17.32
N THR A 67 -6.16 11.14 -18.25
CA THR A 67 -5.44 11.79 -19.36
C THR A 67 -6.28 11.94 -20.63
N GLY A 68 -7.41 11.23 -20.74
CA GLY A 68 -8.25 11.17 -21.94
C GLY A 68 -7.66 10.31 -23.08
N VAL A 69 -6.53 9.66 -22.86
CA VAL A 69 -5.87 8.79 -23.85
C VAL A 69 -6.45 7.38 -23.75
N PRO A 70 -6.78 6.69 -24.85
CA PRO A 70 -7.23 5.29 -24.79
C PRO A 70 -6.24 4.38 -24.07
N SER A 71 -6.71 3.44 -23.25
CA SER A 71 -5.86 2.60 -22.37
C SER A 71 -4.82 1.77 -23.15
N GLU A 72 -5.17 1.30 -24.34
CA GLU A 72 -4.27 0.60 -25.26
C GLU A 72 -3.16 1.48 -25.84
N SER A 73 -3.38 2.80 -25.86
CA SER A 73 -2.48 3.81 -26.44
C SER A 73 -1.61 4.50 -25.39
N VAL A 74 -1.76 4.15 -24.11
CA VAL A 74 -0.95 4.72 -23.03
C VAL A 74 0.54 4.44 -23.28
N THR A 75 1.37 5.43 -22.99
CA THR A 75 2.83 5.42 -23.14
C THR A 75 3.49 5.74 -21.80
N ALA A 76 4.80 5.47 -21.68
CA ALA A 76 5.57 5.85 -20.49
C ALA A 76 5.51 7.36 -20.20
N GLU A 77 5.35 8.20 -21.23
CA GLU A 77 5.19 9.65 -21.03
C GLU A 77 3.84 9.98 -20.38
N GLN A 78 2.76 9.32 -20.79
CA GLN A 78 1.44 9.52 -20.18
C GLN A 78 1.37 8.97 -18.76
N VAL A 79 2.08 7.89 -18.46
CA VAL A 79 2.27 7.40 -17.07
C VAL A 79 2.94 8.49 -16.24
N ARG A 80 4.07 9.04 -16.68
CA ARG A 80 4.78 10.11 -15.97
C ARG A 80 3.93 11.37 -15.80
N GLN A 81 3.25 11.79 -16.87
CA GLN A 81 2.39 12.97 -16.83
C GLN A 81 1.24 12.80 -15.83
N HIS A 82 0.59 11.63 -15.84
CA HIS A 82 -0.45 11.28 -14.88
C HIS A 82 0.04 11.39 -13.44
N ALA A 83 1.17 10.75 -13.13
CA ALA A 83 1.77 10.76 -11.80
C ALA A 83 2.18 12.16 -11.35
N HIS A 84 2.89 12.91 -12.21
CA HIS A 84 3.34 14.27 -11.91
C HIS A 84 2.16 15.20 -11.63
N THR A 85 1.05 15.08 -12.36
CA THR A 85 -0.14 15.89 -12.10
C THR A 85 -0.72 15.62 -10.71
N ILE A 86 -0.80 14.34 -10.30
CA ILE A 86 -1.25 13.97 -8.93
C ILE A 86 -0.32 14.56 -7.88
N ILE A 87 0.99 14.40 -8.06
CA ILE A 87 2.01 14.87 -7.12
C ILE A 87 2.00 16.41 -7.01
N GLU A 88 1.91 17.11 -8.13
CA GLU A 88 1.84 18.59 -8.16
C GLU A 88 0.57 19.12 -7.48
N GLU A 89 -0.59 18.49 -7.74
CA GLU A 89 -1.85 18.84 -7.06
C GLU A 89 -1.75 18.63 -5.55
N TYR A 90 -1.15 17.51 -5.12
CA TYR A 90 -0.95 17.19 -3.71
C TYR A 90 0.00 18.18 -3.02
N HIS A 91 1.16 18.47 -3.62
CA HIS A 91 2.11 19.46 -3.11
C HIS A 91 1.53 20.87 -3.06
N SER A 92 0.69 21.23 -4.03
CA SER A 92 -0.06 22.49 -4.00
C SER A 92 -1.04 22.53 -2.82
N ALA A 93 -1.74 21.42 -2.54
CA ALA A 93 -2.65 21.32 -1.40
C ALA A 93 -1.93 21.45 -0.04
N LEU A 94 -0.71 20.90 0.07
CA LEU A 94 0.13 21.02 1.28
C LEU A 94 0.54 22.47 1.61
N ALA A 95 0.42 23.42 0.67
CA ALA A 95 0.64 24.83 0.98
C ALA A 95 -0.42 25.42 1.93
N GLY A 96 -1.58 24.76 2.08
CA GLY A 96 -2.70 25.21 2.90
C GLY A 96 -3.23 24.20 3.92
N ALA A 97 -2.67 22.99 3.98
CA ALA A 97 -3.10 21.91 4.87
C ALA A 97 -1.91 21.05 5.31
N SER A 98 -2.02 20.36 6.46
CA SER A 98 -1.04 19.34 6.86
C SER A 98 -1.29 18.02 6.13
N VAL A 99 -0.27 17.16 6.09
CA VAL A 99 -0.38 15.78 5.59
C VAL A 99 -1.52 15.03 6.29
N GLU A 100 -1.57 15.10 7.62
CA GLU A 100 -2.66 14.54 8.44
C GLU A 100 -4.04 15.06 8.03
N SER A 101 -4.19 16.38 7.81
CA SER A 101 -5.47 16.96 7.42
C SER A 101 -5.94 16.47 6.05
N LEU A 102 -5.01 16.30 5.10
CA LEU A 102 -5.31 15.77 3.77
C LEU A 102 -5.70 14.28 3.82
N ALA A 103 -4.99 13.48 4.62
CA ALA A 103 -5.32 12.08 4.83
C ALA A 103 -6.67 11.91 5.54
N HIS A 104 -6.95 12.68 6.59
CA HIS A 104 -8.25 12.70 7.26
C HIS A 104 -9.40 13.06 6.32
N ALA A 105 -9.20 14.05 5.43
CA ALA A 105 -10.18 14.36 4.41
C ALA A 105 -10.40 13.20 3.41
N ALA A 106 -9.36 12.43 3.08
CA ALA A 106 -9.48 11.23 2.26
C ALA A 106 -10.22 10.11 3.00
N PHE A 107 -9.88 9.83 4.26
CA PHE A 107 -10.59 8.86 5.09
C PHE A 107 -12.09 9.21 5.23
N GLU A 108 -12.43 10.48 5.47
CA GLU A 108 -13.83 10.92 5.56
C GLU A 108 -14.58 10.74 4.23
N ARG A 109 -13.93 10.99 3.07
CA ARG A 109 -14.54 10.73 1.76
C ARG A 109 -14.82 9.25 1.52
N LEU A 110 -13.89 8.37 1.94
CA LEU A 110 -13.99 6.93 1.74
C LEU A 110 -15.05 6.29 2.64
N SER A 111 -15.09 6.67 3.92
CA SER A 111 -16.05 6.14 4.89
C SER A 111 -16.45 7.17 5.94
N PRO A 112 -17.43 8.06 5.63
CA PRO A 112 -17.82 9.14 6.53
C PRO A 112 -18.30 8.67 7.91
N ASP A 113 -19.06 7.57 7.95
CA ASP A 113 -19.64 7.04 9.18
C ASP A 113 -18.59 6.41 10.09
N THR A 114 -17.66 5.63 9.53
CA THR A 114 -16.54 5.04 10.29
C THR A 114 -15.58 6.13 10.78
N PHE A 115 -15.32 7.14 9.95
CA PHE A 115 -14.47 8.27 10.31
C PHE A 115 -15.02 9.03 11.53
N LYS A 116 -16.32 9.40 11.50
CA LYS A 116 -16.97 10.17 12.58
C LYS A 116 -17.24 9.39 13.85
N GLY A 117 -17.39 8.08 13.75
CA GLY A 117 -17.58 7.20 14.90
C GLY A 117 -16.25 6.72 15.46
N SER A 118 -15.93 5.45 15.14
CA SER A 118 -14.83 4.70 15.75
C SER A 118 -13.45 5.33 15.58
N TYR A 119 -13.15 5.95 14.43
CA TYR A 119 -11.82 6.51 14.20
C TYR A 119 -11.59 7.78 15.03
N HIS A 120 -12.52 8.73 14.97
CA HIS A 120 -12.44 9.98 15.73
C HIS A 120 -12.33 9.74 17.24
N GLU A 121 -13.16 8.83 17.78
CA GLU A 121 -13.11 8.45 19.19
C GLU A 121 -11.74 7.86 19.59
N LEU A 122 -11.11 7.05 18.72
CA LEU A 122 -9.80 6.45 18.97
C LEU A 122 -8.67 7.50 18.99
N ILE A 123 -8.67 8.44 18.04
CA ILE A 123 -7.59 9.44 17.94
C ILE A 123 -7.72 10.58 18.97
N GLU A 124 -8.94 10.92 19.39
CA GLU A 124 -9.17 11.95 20.42
C GLU A 124 -9.06 11.40 21.85
N GLY A 125 -8.92 10.08 22.01
CA GLY A 125 -8.86 9.44 23.32
C GLY A 125 -10.19 9.42 24.07
N GLU A 126 -11.31 9.70 23.38
CA GLU A 126 -12.67 9.63 23.93
C GLU A 126 -13.26 8.22 23.85
N ALA A 127 -12.66 7.33 23.06
CA ALA A 127 -12.96 5.91 23.10
C ALA A 127 -12.78 5.42 24.54
N LEU A 128 -13.81 4.74 25.08
CA LEU A 128 -13.71 4.01 26.34
C LEU A 128 -12.52 3.05 26.23
N ILE A 129 -11.36 3.46 26.76
CA ILE A 129 -10.24 2.56 27.04
C ILE A 129 -10.79 1.62 28.10
N ILE A 130 -11.38 0.50 27.69
CA ILE A 130 -11.78 -0.56 28.61
C ILE A 130 -10.48 -1.03 29.26
N PRO A 131 -10.29 -0.82 30.57
CA PRO A 131 -9.04 -1.21 31.23
C PRO A 131 -8.86 -2.72 31.08
N GLY A 132 -7.84 -3.13 30.31
CA GLY A 132 -7.55 -4.55 30.00
C GLY A 132 -7.86 -5.02 28.57
N GLU A 133 -8.47 -4.19 27.71
CA GLU A 133 -8.70 -4.53 26.28
C GLU A 133 -7.70 -3.87 25.32
N TYR A 134 -7.24 -2.65 25.63
CA TYR A 134 -6.15 -1.97 24.93
C TYR A 134 -5.12 -1.58 25.99
N GLY A 135 -4.16 -2.47 26.24
CA GLY A 135 -3.16 -2.31 27.29
C GLY A 135 -2.22 -1.14 27.03
N THR A 136 -2.08 -0.25 28.01
CA THR A 136 -1.07 0.83 28.01
C THR A 136 0.34 0.33 28.33
N GLU A 137 0.52 -0.98 28.57
CA GLU A 137 1.82 -1.58 28.84
C GLU A 137 2.22 -2.49 27.68
N ALA A 138 3.26 -2.07 26.97
CA ALA A 138 4.00 -2.89 26.04
C ALA A 138 4.59 -4.08 26.83
N THR A 139 3.89 -5.21 26.89
CA THR A 139 4.60 -6.48 27.04
C THR A 139 5.54 -6.55 25.84
N ALA A 140 6.86 -6.62 26.08
CA ALA A 140 7.83 -6.73 25.01
C ALA A 140 7.48 -7.95 24.13
N VAL A 141 6.79 -7.70 23.03
CA VAL A 141 6.50 -8.71 22.02
C VAL A 141 7.72 -8.77 21.13
N GLN A 142 8.22 -9.97 20.87
CA GLN A 142 9.23 -10.15 19.85
C GLN A 142 8.64 -9.69 18.52
N PRO A 143 9.28 -8.74 17.81
CA PRO A 143 8.81 -8.31 16.50
C PRO A 143 8.56 -9.51 15.60
N LYS A 144 7.42 -9.52 14.92
CA LYS A 144 7.12 -10.55 13.93
C LYS A 144 8.11 -10.40 12.77
N PRO A 145 8.63 -11.50 12.20
CA PRO A 145 9.46 -11.38 11.00
C PRO A 145 8.65 -10.73 9.87
N LEU A 146 9.33 -9.92 9.04
CA LEU A 146 8.72 -9.39 7.82
C LEU A 146 8.38 -10.55 6.87
N THR A 147 7.12 -10.62 6.46
CA THR A 147 6.66 -11.53 5.40
C THR A 147 5.77 -10.76 4.43
N LEU A 148 6.32 -10.35 3.29
CA LEU A 148 5.51 -9.79 2.20
C LEU A 148 4.60 -10.88 1.63
N MET A 149 3.30 -10.62 1.55
CA MET A 149 2.29 -11.58 1.10
C MET A 149 2.58 -12.05 -0.33
N SER A 150 2.95 -11.13 -1.23
CA SER A 150 3.36 -11.48 -2.59
C SER A 150 4.52 -12.46 -2.62
N ALA A 151 5.52 -12.27 -1.76
CA ALA A 151 6.68 -13.15 -1.68
C ALA A 151 6.28 -14.57 -1.23
N TYR A 152 5.44 -14.66 -0.20
CA TYR A 152 4.90 -15.92 0.29
C TYR A 152 4.06 -16.66 -0.76
N ILE A 153 3.16 -15.94 -1.44
CA ILE A 153 2.33 -16.52 -2.53
C ILE A 153 3.22 -17.04 -3.68
N ASN A 154 4.28 -16.31 -4.02
CA ASN A 154 5.22 -16.72 -5.08
C ASN A 154 6.00 -17.99 -4.73
N GLU A 155 6.41 -18.15 -3.48
CA GLU A 155 7.06 -19.37 -3.01
C GLU A 155 6.11 -20.58 -3.11
N GLU A 156 4.87 -20.43 -2.64
CA GLU A 156 3.84 -21.48 -2.64
C GLU A 156 3.28 -21.81 -4.04
N ALA A 157 3.49 -20.94 -5.03
CA ALA A 157 2.93 -21.10 -6.37
C ALA A 157 3.42 -22.37 -7.09
N ASP A 158 4.67 -22.80 -6.83
CA ASP A 158 5.29 -23.98 -7.45
C ASP A 158 4.77 -25.29 -6.84
N THR A 159 4.31 -25.28 -5.59
CA THR A 159 3.77 -26.47 -4.92
C THR A 159 2.30 -26.73 -5.29
N GLN A 160 1.56 -25.68 -5.70
CA GLN A 160 0.12 -25.75 -5.95
C GLN A 160 -0.28 -25.55 -7.43
N ASN A 161 0.69 -25.39 -8.33
CA ASN A 161 0.47 -25.22 -9.78
C ASN A 161 -0.60 -24.14 -10.07
N SER A 162 -0.55 -23.03 -9.31
CA SER A 162 -1.61 -22.03 -9.34
C SER A 162 -1.27 -20.90 -10.32
N ASP A 163 -2.24 -20.52 -11.15
CA ASP A 163 -2.20 -19.28 -11.93
C ASP A 163 -2.43 -18.04 -11.06
N ALA A 164 -2.51 -18.20 -9.72
CA ALA A 164 -2.84 -17.13 -8.78
C ALA A 164 -1.64 -16.24 -8.43
N ALA A 165 -0.42 -16.74 -8.57
CA ALA A 165 0.78 -15.93 -8.39
C ALA A 165 1.08 -15.18 -9.69
N GLY A 166 0.76 -13.88 -9.70
CA GLY A 166 1.20 -12.94 -10.71
C GLY A 166 2.73 -12.86 -10.78
N GLU A 167 3.22 -12.20 -11.81
CA GLU A 167 4.65 -12.03 -12.01
C GLU A 167 5.21 -10.96 -11.08
N LEU A 168 6.19 -11.32 -10.25
CA LEU A 168 6.78 -10.39 -9.30
C LEU A 168 7.94 -9.60 -9.92
N ILE A 169 7.85 -8.27 -9.82
CA ILE A 169 8.86 -7.32 -10.29
C ILE A 169 9.24 -6.41 -9.13
N LEU A 170 10.50 -6.41 -8.71
CA LEU A 170 11.03 -5.41 -7.78
C LEU A 170 11.52 -4.21 -8.59
N LEU A 171 10.79 -3.09 -8.52
CA LEU A 171 10.96 -1.91 -9.36
C LEU A 171 11.51 -0.73 -8.53
N ASP A 172 12.58 -0.09 -8.99
CA ASP A 172 13.17 1.09 -8.36
C ASP A 172 12.50 2.36 -8.96
N MET A 173 11.48 2.88 -8.26
CA MET A 173 10.70 4.03 -8.71
C MET A 173 11.50 5.34 -8.60
N PRO A 174 11.38 6.26 -9.58
CA PRO A 174 12.18 7.48 -9.62
C PRO A 174 11.65 8.59 -8.69
N VAL A 175 11.24 8.21 -7.47
CA VAL A 175 10.70 9.12 -6.46
C VAL A 175 11.49 8.98 -5.16
N THR A 176 11.79 10.13 -4.54
CA THR A 176 12.47 10.20 -3.24
C THR A 176 11.50 10.15 -2.08
N GLU A 177 10.25 10.53 -2.32
CA GLU A 177 9.14 10.50 -1.37
C GLU A 177 8.35 9.20 -1.61
N PRO A 178 8.47 8.17 -0.74
CA PRO A 178 7.92 6.85 -1.01
C PRO A 178 6.43 6.80 -1.31
N ALA A 179 5.63 7.65 -0.67
CA ALA A 179 4.20 7.74 -0.93
C ALA A 179 3.89 8.07 -2.41
N GLU A 180 4.70 8.91 -3.06
CA GLU A 180 4.52 9.31 -4.47
C GLU A 180 4.58 8.13 -5.44
N ALA A 181 5.17 6.99 -5.05
CA ALA A 181 5.19 5.80 -5.89
C ALA A 181 3.78 5.33 -6.28
N LEU A 182 2.78 5.57 -5.43
CA LEU A 182 1.38 5.23 -5.71
C LEU A 182 0.73 6.11 -6.79
N ALA A 183 1.25 7.33 -7.03
CA ALA A 183 0.80 8.16 -8.15
C ALA A 183 1.25 7.59 -9.50
N TYR A 184 2.41 6.92 -9.53
CA TYR A 184 2.89 6.22 -10.72
C TYR A 184 2.22 4.88 -10.93
N LEU A 185 1.82 4.19 -9.86
CA LEU A 185 1.16 2.89 -9.90
C LEU A 185 -0.32 3.05 -9.52
N PRO A 186 -1.18 3.67 -10.37
CA PRO A 186 -2.54 4.03 -10.02
C PRO A 186 -3.45 2.80 -10.00
N PHE A 187 -3.28 2.01 -8.94
CA PHE A 187 -4.19 0.97 -8.50
C PHE A 187 -5.48 1.59 -7.92
N GLY A 188 -6.54 0.79 -7.79
CA GLY A 188 -7.76 1.23 -7.13
C GLY A 188 -8.69 2.07 -8.01
N GLY A 189 -9.40 3.01 -7.39
CA GLY A 189 -10.32 3.94 -8.06
C GLY A 189 -11.69 3.36 -8.42
N TRP A 190 -12.00 2.13 -8.02
CA TRP A 190 -13.37 1.60 -8.08
C TRP A 190 -14.12 1.88 -6.76
N VAL A 191 -15.41 1.55 -6.74
CA VAL A 191 -16.28 1.80 -5.58
C VAL A 191 -15.71 1.16 -4.32
N GLY A 192 -15.42 1.99 -3.31
CA GLY A 192 -14.88 1.54 -2.02
C GLY A 192 -13.38 1.25 -2.01
N CYS A 193 -12.64 1.66 -3.03
CA CYS A 193 -11.18 1.64 -3.07
C CYS A 193 -10.69 3.07 -3.37
N PRO A 194 -9.70 3.61 -2.64
CA PRO A 194 -9.18 4.94 -2.92
C PRO A 194 -8.64 5.04 -4.36
N ASP A 195 -8.76 6.23 -4.94
CA ASP A 195 -8.02 6.55 -6.15
C ASP A 195 -6.54 6.84 -5.81
N ALA A 196 -5.71 7.03 -6.83
CA ALA A 196 -4.28 7.24 -6.65
C ALA A 196 -3.95 8.50 -5.82
N ALA A 197 -4.76 9.56 -5.88
CA ALA A 197 -4.50 10.79 -5.14
C ALA A 197 -4.85 10.64 -3.66
N ASP A 198 -6.02 10.08 -3.37
CA ASP A 198 -6.43 9.79 -1.99
C ASP A 198 -5.50 8.76 -1.35
N PHE A 199 -5.11 7.72 -2.10
CA PHE A 199 -4.25 6.68 -1.56
C PHE A 199 -2.83 7.18 -1.29
N MET A 200 -2.26 8.00 -2.20
CA MET A 200 -0.97 8.65 -1.98
C MET A 200 -0.98 9.55 -0.73
N ALA A 201 -2.05 10.33 -0.53
CA ALA A 201 -2.17 11.19 0.64
C ALA A 201 -2.20 10.38 1.95
N ILE A 202 -2.95 9.27 1.97
CA ILE A 202 -3.01 8.34 3.12
C ILE A 202 -1.65 7.67 3.34
N ALA A 203 -0.98 7.24 2.28
CA ALA A 203 0.36 6.65 2.36
C ALA A 203 1.38 7.63 2.95
N HIS A 204 1.34 8.91 2.56
CA HIS A 204 2.23 9.93 3.11
C HIS A 204 1.97 10.18 4.60
N TYR A 205 0.70 10.12 5.03
CA TYR A 205 0.36 10.17 6.45
C TYR A 205 0.93 8.98 7.25
N TRP A 206 0.78 7.76 6.75
CA TRP A 206 1.41 6.59 7.38
C TRP A 206 2.93 6.66 7.35
N GLN A 207 3.51 7.30 6.35
CA GLN A 207 4.94 7.52 6.29
C GLN A 207 5.42 8.51 7.36
N GLU A 208 4.74 9.64 7.55
CA GLU A 208 5.09 10.59 8.62
C GLU A 208 4.86 10.02 10.01
N ARG A 209 3.78 9.24 10.21
CA ARG A 209 3.43 8.67 11.52
C ARG A 209 4.27 7.45 11.89
N ASP A 210 4.44 6.52 10.95
CA ASP A 210 4.93 5.16 11.22
C ASP A 210 6.19 4.82 10.43
N GLU A 211 6.80 5.77 9.69
CA GLU A 211 7.87 5.49 8.71
C GLU A 211 7.48 4.43 7.66
N ALA A 212 6.18 4.28 7.43
CA ALA A 212 5.65 3.27 6.54
C ALA A 212 5.78 3.66 5.07
N VAL A 213 6.25 2.74 4.26
CA VAL A 213 6.46 2.94 2.82
C VAL A 213 5.72 1.87 2.02
N PRO A 214 5.21 2.19 0.80
CA PRO A 214 4.60 1.19 -0.07
C PRO A 214 5.60 0.07 -0.39
N ALA A 215 5.22 -1.16 -0.12
CA ALA A 215 6.05 -2.34 -0.34
C ALA A 215 5.58 -3.17 -1.54
N VAL A 216 4.26 -3.36 -1.67
CA VAL A 216 3.67 -4.21 -2.71
C VAL A 216 2.46 -3.53 -3.33
N VAL A 217 2.35 -3.62 -4.66
CA VAL A 217 1.12 -3.29 -5.40
C VAL A 217 0.69 -4.52 -6.21
N ALA A 218 -0.52 -5.00 -5.96
CA ALA A 218 -1.14 -6.16 -6.60
C ALA A 218 -2.57 -5.83 -7.08
N ALA A 219 -3.18 -6.71 -7.88
CA ALA A 219 -4.51 -6.48 -8.47
C ALA A 219 -5.68 -6.38 -7.47
N GLN A 220 -5.51 -6.86 -6.24
CA GLN A 220 -6.54 -6.86 -5.21
C GLN A 220 -6.02 -6.45 -3.83
N TYR A 221 -4.73 -6.14 -3.70
CA TYR A 221 -4.18 -5.69 -2.44
C TYR A 221 -2.95 -4.83 -2.64
N THR A 222 -2.63 -4.09 -1.60
CA THR A 222 -1.36 -3.38 -1.46
C THR A 222 -0.78 -3.70 -0.11
N GLU A 223 0.53 -3.62 0.02
CA GLU A 223 1.23 -3.82 1.29
C GLU A 223 2.14 -2.63 1.59
N PHE A 224 2.30 -2.36 2.88
CA PHE A 224 3.21 -1.36 3.41
C PHE A 224 4.21 -2.02 4.34
N TYR A 225 5.42 -1.47 4.39
CA TYR A 225 6.49 -1.87 5.28
C TYR A 225 6.87 -0.69 6.17
N THR A 226 7.10 -0.94 7.46
CA THR A 226 7.70 0.00 8.40
C THR A 226 8.94 -0.60 9.07
N PRO A 227 10.04 0.18 9.23
CA PRO A 227 11.20 -0.26 9.99
C PRO A 227 10.90 -0.49 11.47
N GLU A 228 9.93 0.24 12.04
CA GLU A 228 9.54 0.12 13.45
C GLU A 228 8.20 -0.60 13.57
N PRO A 229 8.13 -1.75 14.25
CA PRO A 229 6.90 -2.53 14.31
C PRO A 229 5.82 -1.80 15.11
N VAL A 230 4.55 -2.08 14.84
CA VAL A 230 3.42 -1.46 15.56
C VAL A 230 3.41 -1.92 17.01
N ASN A 231 3.90 -1.09 17.93
CA ASN A 231 4.29 -1.53 19.29
C ASN A 231 3.30 -1.18 20.40
N THR A 232 2.23 -0.44 20.11
CA THR A 232 1.15 -0.19 21.08
C THR A 232 -0.18 -0.77 20.57
N THR A 233 -1.04 -1.20 21.49
CA THR A 233 -2.38 -1.69 21.12
C THR A 233 -3.27 -0.56 20.60
N LEU A 234 -3.00 0.68 21.01
CA LEU A 234 -3.70 1.86 20.50
C LEU A 234 -3.34 2.11 19.03
N ASP A 235 -2.05 2.13 18.68
CA ASP A 235 -1.62 2.31 17.29
C ASP A 235 -2.14 1.19 16.40
N ALA A 236 -2.13 -0.06 16.89
CA ALA A 236 -2.71 -1.19 16.18
C ALA A 236 -4.23 -1.05 15.97
N ALA A 237 -4.97 -0.49 16.93
CA ALA A 237 -6.40 -0.21 16.80
C ALA A 237 -6.68 0.95 15.84
N ILE A 238 -5.90 2.03 15.91
CA ILE A 238 -5.99 3.17 14.99
C ILE A 238 -5.74 2.69 13.55
N LEU A 239 -4.63 1.95 13.31
CA LEU A 239 -4.31 1.41 12.00
C LEU A 239 -5.37 0.41 11.50
N ALA A 240 -5.94 -0.41 12.39
CA ALA A 240 -7.06 -1.29 12.03
C ALA A 240 -8.30 -0.50 11.58
N ALA A 241 -8.63 0.60 12.25
CA ALA A 241 -9.75 1.47 11.89
C ALA A 241 -9.50 2.15 10.53
N GLU A 242 -8.28 2.61 10.28
CA GLU A 242 -7.87 3.17 8.99
C GLU A 242 -8.02 2.17 7.86
N GLN A 243 -7.54 0.93 8.04
CA GLN A 243 -7.71 -0.14 7.05
C GLN A 243 -9.19 -0.45 6.79
N CYS A 244 -10.05 -0.37 7.80
CA CYS A 244 -11.49 -0.56 7.63
C CYS A 244 -12.15 0.58 6.83
N MET A 245 -11.65 1.82 6.94
CA MET A 245 -12.12 2.94 6.13
C MET A 245 -11.73 2.80 4.66
N LEU A 246 -10.54 2.25 4.39
CA LEU A 246 -10.09 1.97 3.01
C LEU A 246 -10.77 0.74 2.42
N SER A 247 -11.01 -0.29 3.23
CA SER A 247 -11.60 -1.54 2.82
C SER A 247 -12.39 -2.20 3.96
N PRO A 248 -13.73 -2.07 3.96
CA PRO A 248 -14.59 -2.78 4.91
C PRO A 248 -14.43 -4.32 4.85
N ALA A 249 -13.96 -4.84 3.71
CA ALA A 249 -13.75 -6.27 3.50
C ALA A 249 -12.63 -6.84 4.39
N MET A 250 -11.70 -6.00 4.86
CA MET A 250 -10.69 -6.40 5.84
C MET A 250 -11.32 -6.97 7.11
N LEU A 251 -12.42 -6.36 7.56
CA LEU A 251 -13.13 -6.77 8.77
C LEU A 251 -13.98 -8.03 8.53
N THR A 252 -14.72 -8.09 7.41
CA THR A 252 -15.71 -9.16 7.18
C THR A 252 -15.13 -10.42 6.58
N ASP A 253 -14.21 -10.27 5.62
CA ASP A 253 -13.79 -11.36 4.74
C ASP A 253 -12.40 -11.90 5.12
N VAL A 254 -11.54 -11.03 5.67
CA VAL A 254 -10.15 -11.38 6.01
C VAL A 254 -10.03 -11.78 7.48
N TYR A 255 -10.25 -10.83 8.41
CA TYR A 255 -9.94 -11.05 9.84
C TYR A 255 -11.14 -11.49 10.70
N ARG A 256 -12.36 -11.39 10.15
CA ARG A 256 -13.62 -11.75 10.85
C ARG A 256 -13.81 -11.00 12.17
N GLY A 257 -13.47 -9.70 12.19
CA GLY A 257 -13.69 -8.81 13.33
C GLY A 257 -12.53 -7.85 13.59
N PHE A 258 -12.85 -6.70 14.18
CA PHE A 258 -11.91 -5.62 14.46
C PHE A 258 -10.78 -6.05 15.40
N SER A 259 -11.09 -6.72 16.50
CA SER A 259 -10.07 -7.18 17.47
C SER A 259 -9.05 -8.11 16.82
N LYS A 260 -9.45 -8.98 15.89
CA LYS A 260 -8.54 -9.88 15.18
C LYS A 260 -7.63 -9.15 14.20
N LEU A 261 -8.14 -8.11 13.55
CA LEU A 261 -7.33 -7.22 12.71
C LEU A 261 -6.32 -6.43 13.57
N SER A 262 -6.76 -5.80 14.66
CA SER A 262 -5.85 -5.06 15.55
C SER A 262 -4.77 -5.97 16.19
N GLU A 263 -5.15 -7.16 16.66
CA GLU A 263 -4.20 -8.18 17.17
C GLU A 263 -3.18 -8.62 16.09
N SER A 264 -3.59 -8.71 14.82
CA SER A 264 -2.67 -9.11 13.74
C SER A 264 -1.65 -8.03 13.41
N LEU A 265 -1.99 -6.75 13.60
CA LEU A 265 -1.11 -5.61 13.37
C LEU A 265 -0.09 -5.41 14.49
N TYR A 266 -0.44 -5.75 15.74
CA TYR A 266 0.45 -5.60 16.88
C TYR A 266 1.75 -6.41 16.71
N GLY A 267 2.90 -5.74 16.80
CA GLY A 267 4.25 -6.29 16.60
C GLY A 267 4.64 -6.57 15.15
N SER A 268 3.83 -6.15 14.16
CA SER A 268 4.09 -6.38 12.74
C SER A 268 4.89 -5.23 12.11
N HIS A 269 5.81 -5.57 11.21
CA HIS A 269 6.54 -4.62 10.35
C HIS A 269 5.83 -4.33 9.03
N ASN A 270 4.78 -5.08 8.71
CA ASN A 270 4.01 -4.87 7.50
C ASN A 270 2.52 -5.07 7.74
N TRP A 271 1.74 -4.42 6.90
CA TRP A 271 0.31 -4.65 6.78
C TRP A 271 -0.08 -4.60 5.32
N TYR A 272 -1.19 -5.26 5.01
CA TYR A 272 -1.79 -5.22 3.70
C TYR A 272 -3.21 -4.71 3.79
N ILE A 273 -3.67 -4.04 2.74
CA ILE A 273 -5.08 -3.72 2.54
C ILE A 273 -5.54 -4.53 1.34
N TRP A 274 -6.64 -5.27 1.49
CA TRP A 274 -7.22 -6.13 0.47
C TRP A 274 -8.61 -5.65 0.06
N TRP A 275 -8.93 -5.75 -1.22
CA TRP A 275 -10.23 -5.45 -1.81
C TRP A 275 -10.73 -6.65 -2.62
N ARG A 276 -12.05 -6.79 -2.68
CA ARG A 276 -12.73 -7.87 -3.40
C ARG A 276 -12.75 -7.63 -4.91
#